data_AF-A0A928R902-F1
#
_entry.id   AF-A0A928R902-F1
#
_cell.length_a   1.000
_cell.length_b   1.000
_cell.length_c   1.000
_cell.angle_alpha   90.00
_cell.angle_beta   90.00
_cell.angle_gamma   90.00
#
_symmetry.space_group_name_H-M   'P 1'
#
loop_
_entity.id
_entity.type
_entity.pdbx_description
1 polymer ?
#
loop_
_entity_poly.entity_id
_entity_poly.type
_entity_poly.pdbx_seq_one_letter_code
_entity_poly.pdbx_strand_id
1 'polypeptide(L)'
;MKTIIKNINLINYNSEEILDIIINNDNGKIEKIGKGLSDNGCEKVIDGVGKIAFPGLCDIHCHLRDPGFEYKEDIETGAKSAAKGGFTAVLAMPNTSPVADNKTVIDYIYKKIEEKACIKVYQSGAISKGLKGEELAEMGEMQKSGIIAVTDDGKPVSDASLMKKALIYANMLGHPLYPTQ
;
A
#
# COMPACT_ATOMS: atom_id res chain seq x y z
N MET A 1 -3.04 20.17 16.46
CA MET A 1 -1.89 20.89 15.85
C MET A 1 -2.09 21.04 14.34
N LYS A 2 -1.67 22.15 13.71
CA LYS A 2 -1.88 22.40 12.26
C LYS A 2 -0.60 22.78 11.53
N THR A 3 -0.45 22.29 10.29
CA THR A 3 0.60 22.66 9.35
C THR A 3 -0.02 23.36 8.15
N ILE A 4 0.57 24.46 7.67
CA ILE A 4 0.21 25.07 6.39
C ILE A 4 1.40 24.99 5.43
N ILE A 5 1.14 24.56 4.20
CA ILE A 5 2.06 24.63 3.07
C ILE A 5 1.61 25.80 2.21
N LYS A 6 2.48 26.78 2.01
CA LYS A 6 2.21 28.03 1.31
C LYS A 6 2.72 28.00 -0.13
N ASN A 7 1.98 28.62 -1.05
CA ASN A 7 2.44 28.87 -2.44
C ASN A 7 2.97 27.61 -3.16
N ILE A 8 2.35 26.46 -2.92
CA ILE A 8 2.78 25.19 -3.51
C ILE A 8 2.10 25.01 -4.86
N ASN A 9 2.84 24.56 -5.89
CA ASN A 9 2.22 24.15 -7.15
C ASN A 9 1.52 22.80 -6.93
N LEU A 10 0.20 22.82 -6.77
CA LEU A 10 -0.61 21.63 -6.53
C LEU A 10 -1.09 21.07 -7.87
N ILE A 11 -0.64 19.86 -8.19
CA ILE A 11 -1.08 19.10 -9.35
C ILE A 11 -2.08 18.04 -8.90
N ASN A 12 -3.28 18.09 -9.47
CA ASN A 12 -4.32 17.09 -9.36
C ASN A 12 -4.71 16.58 -10.76
N TYR A 13 -5.55 15.54 -10.82
CA TYR A 13 -5.99 14.89 -12.06
C TYR A 13 -6.43 15.88 -13.16
N ASN A 14 -7.07 17.00 -12.79
CA ASN A 14 -7.64 17.97 -13.75
C ASN A 14 -7.13 19.41 -13.57
N SER A 15 -6.14 19.65 -12.71
CA SER A 15 -5.74 21.02 -12.39
C SER A 15 -4.29 21.12 -11.96
N GLU A 16 -3.65 22.22 -12.32
CA GLU A 16 -2.34 22.62 -11.83
C GLU A 16 -2.44 24.09 -11.41
N GLU A 17 -2.36 24.35 -10.10
CA GLU A 17 -2.53 25.69 -9.54
C GLU A 17 -1.61 25.92 -8.34
N ILE A 18 -1.11 27.16 -8.21
CA ILE A 18 -0.40 27.59 -7.01
C ILE A 18 -1.41 27.89 -5.89
N LEU A 19 -1.37 27.11 -4.83
CA LEU A 19 -2.34 27.12 -3.72
C LEU A 19 -1.65 26.99 -2.36
N ASP A 20 -2.40 27.22 -1.29
CA ASP A 20 -2.04 26.89 0.08
C ASP A 20 -2.81 25.64 0.54
N ILE A 21 -2.19 24.81 1.37
CA ILE A 21 -2.77 23.57 1.93
C ILE A 21 -2.65 23.60 3.45
N ILE A 22 -3.76 23.48 4.18
CA ILE A 22 -3.79 23.31 5.63
C ILE A 22 -4.02 21.84 5.95
N ILE A 23 -3.16 21.28 6.79
CA ILE A 23 -3.19 19.89 7.26
C ILE A 23 -3.43 19.90 8.76
N ASN A 24 -4.42 19.13 9.21
CA ASN A 24 -4.61 18.84 10.61
C ASN A 24 -3.68 17.69 11.01
N ASN A 25 -2.68 17.98 11.83
CA ASN A 25 -1.67 17.00 12.22
C ASN A 25 -2.20 15.95 13.21
N ASP A 26 -3.33 16.20 13.89
CA ASP A 26 -3.88 15.28 14.90
C ASP A 26 -4.59 14.09 14.24
N ASN A 27 -5.12 14.27 13.02
CA ASN A 27 -5.80 13.21 12.27
C ASN A 27 -5.21 12.96 10.87
N GLY A 28 -4.17 13.70 10.49
CA GLY A 28 -3.48 13.58 9.20
C GLY A 28 -4.31 13.97 7.97
N LYS A 29 -5.42 14.69 8.14
CA LYS A 29 -6.32 15.07 7.04
C LYS A 29 -6.00 16.47 6.52
N ILE A 30 -6.22 16.65 5.22
CA ILE A 30 -6.28 17.96 4.60
C ILE A 30 -7.55 18.67 5.11
N GLU A 31 -7.39 19.80 5.77
CA GLU A 31 -8.48 20.59 6.32
C GLU A 31 -8.98 21.63 5.31
N LYS A 32 -8.06 22.25 4.57
CA LYS A 32 -8.40 23.28 3.57
C LYS A 32 -7.37 23.36 2.45
N ILE A 33 -7.84 23.65 1.25
CA ILE A 33 -7.02 24.00 0.08
C ILE A 33 -7.57 25.32 -0.49
N GLY A 34 -6.72 26.27 -0.83
CA GLY A 34 -7.16 27.53 -1.44
C GLY A 34 -6.07 28.58 -1.59
N LYS A 35 -6.38 29.71 -2.21
CA LYS A 35 -5.44 30.84 -2.39
C LYS A 35 -5.45 31.73 -1.15
N GLY A 36 -4.28 32.18 -0.70
CA GLY A 36 -4.13 33.19 0.35
C GLY A 36 -4.75 32.78 1.69
N LEU A 37 -4.60 31.52 2.10
CA LEU A 37 -5.12 31.04 3.39
C LEU A 37 -4.36 31.71 4.53
N SER A 38 -5.02 32.01 5.65
CA SER A 38 -4.33 32.51 6.84
C SER A 38 -3.53 31.39 7.50
N ASP A 39 -2.31 31.69 7.93
CA ASP A 39 -1.44 30.84 8.74
C ASP A 39 -1.71 30.99 10.25
N ASN A 40 -2.64 31.87 10.65
CA ASN A 40 -3.03 32.03 12.05
C ASN A 40 -3.51 30.70 12.64
N GLY A 41 -2.88 30.28 13.75
CA GLY A 41 -3.18 29.02 14.41
C GLY A 41 -2.52 27.78 13.77
N CYS A 42 -1.64 27.97 12.78
CA CYS A 42 -0.74 26.92 12.30
C CYS A 42 0.58 26.98 13.09
N GLU A 43 1.00 25.84 13.62
CA GLU A 43 2.27 25.72 14.36
C GLU A 43 3.47 25.61 13.43
N LYS A 44 3.22 25.15 12.20
CA LYS A 44 4.25 24.94 11.19
C LYS A 44 3.82 25.57 9.87
N VAL A 45 4.69 26.39 9.32
CA VAL A 45 4.56 26.99 7.98
C VAL A 45 5.67 26.43 7.10
N ILE A 46 5.30 25.90 5.94
CA ILE A 46 6.23 25.35 4.94
C ILE A 46 6.13 26.21 3.68
N ASP A 47 7.25 26.73 3.19
CA ASP A 47 7.31 27.44 1.91
C ASP A 47 7.42 26.45 0.74
N GLY A 48 6.35 26.41 -0.06
CA GLY A 48 6.20 25.58 -1.24
C GLY A 48 6.73 26.18 -2.53
N VAL A 49 7.27 27.42 -2.52
CA VAL A 49 7.82 28.04 -3.73
C VAL A 49 8.86 27.13 -4.39
N GLY A 50 8.70 26.94 -5.71
CA GLY A 50 9.57 26.09 -6.54
C GLY A 50 9.39 24.58 -6.31
N LYS A 51 8.40 24.16 -5.51
CA LYS A 51 8.09 22.76 -5.25
C LYS A 51 6.72 22.39 -5.83
N ILE A 52 6.51 21.09 -6.00
CA ILE A 52 5.25 20.52 -6.48
C ILE A 52 4.67 19.65 -5.38
N ALA A 53 3.36 19.75 -5.19
CA ALA A 53 2.58 18.78 -4.42
C ALA A 53 1.63 18.03 -5.36
N PHE A 54 1.47 16.73 -5.11
CA PHE A 54 0.53 15.86 -5.78
C PHE A 54 0.02 14.82 -4.78
N PRO A 55 -1.13 14.16 -5.03
CA PRO A 55 -1.59 13.07 -4.18
C PRO A 55 -0.48 12.01 -4.02
N GLY A 56 -0.27 11.52 -2.80
CA GLY A 56 0.74 10.51 -2.55
C GLY A 56 0.57 9.29 -3.45
N LEU A 57 1.67 8.77 -4.00
CA LEU A 57 1.60 7.67 -4.95
C LEU A 57 1.16 6.38 -4.26
N CYS A 58 0.57 5.50 -5.06
CA CYS A 58 0.22 4.13 -4.67
C CYS A 58 0.98 3.16 -5.57
N ASP A 59 1.79 2.29 -4.98
CA ASP A 59 2.43 1.19 -5.70
C ASP A 59 1.62 -0.09 -5.49
N ILE A 60 1.14 -0.68 -6.57
CA ILE A 60 0.35 -1.92 -6.50
C ILE A 60 1.23 -3.18 -6.59
N HIS A 61 2.55 -3.05 -6.70
CA HIS A 61 3.48 -4.18 -6.82
C HIS A 61 4.81 -3.91 -6.11
N CYS A 62 4.94 -4.35 -4.86
CA CYS A 62 6.17 -4.19 -4.08
C CYS A 62 6.62 -5.52 -3.45
N HIS A 63 7.93 -5.72 -3.27
CA HIS A 63 8.46 -6.85 -2.53
C HIS A 63 9.21 -6.37 -1.29
N LEU A 64 8.56 -6.47 -0.12
CA LEU A 64 9.16 -6.08 1.16
C LEU A 64 10.03 -7.18 1.79
N ARG A 65 10.04 -8.38 1.21
CA ARG A 65 10.93 -9.50 1.58
C ARG A 65 10.82 -10.00 3.03
N ASP A 66 9.77 -9.59 3.73
CA ASP A 66 9.56 -9.86 5.14
C ASP A 66 8.15 -10.45 5.35
N PRO A 67 8.04 -11.70 5.85
CA PRO A 67 9.08 -12.47 6.54
C PRO A 67 10.07 -13.25 5.65
N GLY A 68 11.22 -13.58 6.24
CA GLY A 68 12.14 -14.66 5.83
C GLY A 68 13.29 -14.27 4.91
N PHE A 69 13.25 -13.08 4.32
CA PHE A 69 14.33 -12.55 3.49
C PHE A 69 14.74 -11.14 3.93
N GLU A 70 14.70 -10.86 5.23
CA GLU A 70 14.94 -9.56 5.86
C GLU A 70 16.33 -9.00 5.55
N TYR A 71 17.30 -9.87 5.20
CA TYR A 71 18.63 -9.46 4.73
C TYR A 71 18.61 -8.73 3.38
N LYS A 72 17.52 -8.84 2.62
CA LYS A 72 17.34 -8.13 1.33
C LYS A 72 16.59 -6.81 1.51
N GLU A 73 15.50 -6.85 2.27
CA GLU A 73 14.65 -5.71 2.62
C GLU A 73 13.73 -6.16 3.77
N ASP A 74 13.20 -5.22 4.55
CA ASP A 74 12.14 -5.48 5.53
C ASP A 74 11.01 -4.45 5.45
N ILE A 75 9.92 -4.66 6.21
CA ILE A 75 8.77 -3.75 6.20
C ILE A 75 9.16 -2.32 6.60
N GLU A 76 10.08 -2.14 7.56
CA GLU A 76 10.47 -0.82 8.07
C GLU A 76 11.27 -0.04 7.01
N THR A 77 12.29 -0.69 6.46
CA THR A 77 13.22 -0.14 5.47
C THR A 77 12.52 0.08 4.12
N GLY A 78 11.73 -0.89 3.66
CA GLY A 78 10.94 -0.77 2.44
C GLY A 78 9.87 0.33 2.52
N ALA A 79 9.17 0.47 3.66
CA ALA A 79 8.23 1.57 3.86
C ALA A 79 8.92 2.95 3.83
N LYS A 80 10.10 3.08 4.45
CA LYS A 80 10.90 4.32 4.40
C LYS A 80 11.39 4.62 2.98
N SER A 81 11.80 3.59 2.24
CA SER A 81 12.22 3.70 0.84
C SER A 81 11.07 4.21 -0.03
N ALA A 82 9.89 3.60 0.08
CA ALA A 82 8.67 4.00 -0.61
C ALA A 82 8.27 5.45 -0.26
N ALA A 83 8.27 5.82 1.03
CA ALA A 83 8.00 7.19 1.47
C ALA A 83 8.95 8.22 0.84
N LYS A 84 10.25 7.90 0.78
CA LYS A 84 11.26 8.74 0.15
C LYS A 84 11.05 8.86 -1.37
N GLY A 85 10.49 7.83 -2.00
CA GLY A 85 10.08 7.84 -3.41
C GLY A 85 8.78 8.58 -3.70
N GLY A 86 8.07 9.09 -2.68
CA GLY A 86 6.79 9.77 -2.83
C GLY A 86 5.55 8.87 -2.75
N PHE A 87 5.74 7.59 -2.40
CA PHE A 87 4.64 6.65 -2.17
C PHE A 87 4.09 6.79 -0.75
N THR A 88 2.77 6.75 -0.64
CA THR A 88 2.06 6.77 0.65
C THR A 88 1.28 5.48 0.91
N ALA A 89 1.17 4.63 -0.11
CA ALA A 89 0.64 3.28 -0.02
C ALA A 89 1.41 2.32 -0.93
N VAL A 90 1.66 1.11 -0.46
CA VAL A 90 2.22 0.01 -1.26
C VAL A 90 1.44 -1.28 -1.04
N LEU A 91 1.40 -2.17 -2.04
CA LEU A 91 0.87 -3.53 -1.94
C LEU A 91 2.04 -4.53 -2.02
N ALA A 92 2.28 -5.23 -0.91
CA ALA A 92 3.32 -6.25 -0.81
C ALA A 92 2.89 -7.59 -1.43
N MET A 93 3.76 -8.18 -2.23
CA MET A 93 3.58 -9.49 -2.87
C MET A 93 3.72 -10.65 -1.88
N PRO A 94 3.09 -11.82 -2.12
CA PRO A 94 2.98 -12.89 -1.14
C PRO A 94 4.18 -13.85 -1.13
N ASN A 95 5.20 -13.60 -1.96
CA ASN A 95 6.38 -14.42 -2.16
C ASN A 95 7.47 -14.20 -1.07
N THR A 96 7.03 -14.23 0.18
CA THR A 96 7.83 -14.26 1.40
C THR A 96 8.13 -15.68 1.86
N SER A 97 8.84 -15.85 2.98
CA SER A 97 9.08 -17.14 3.62
C SER A 97 8.78 -17.06 5.12
N PRO A 98 7.67 -17.64 5.61
CA PRO A 98 6.67 -18.41 4.87
C PRO A 98 5.91 -17.57 3.83
N VAL A 99 5.33 -18.24 2.84
CA VAL A 99 4.45 -17.61 1.84
C VAL A 99 3.21 -17.06 2.56
N ALA A 100 2.73 -15.90 2.13
CA ALA A 100 1.49 -15.30 2.61
C ALA A 100 0.26 -16.01 2.00
N ASP A 101 0.03 -17.29 2.34
CA ASP A 101 -1.01 -18.16 1.78
C ASP A 101 -2.07 -18.63 2.81
N ASN A 102 -1.95 -18.19 4.06
CA ASN A 102 -2.85 -18.55 5.16
C ASN A 102 -2.99 -17.39 6.15
N LYS A 103 -4.04 -17.46 6.98
CA LYS A 103 -4.37 -16.40 7.95
C LYS A 103 -3.23 -16.11 8.93
N THR A 104 -2.54 -17.12 9.45
CA THR A 104 -1.49 -16.92 10.45
C THR A 104 -0.35 -16.06 9.94
N VAL A 105 0.07 -16.27 8.70
CA VAL A 105 1.14 -15.46 8.08
C VAL A 105 0.66 -14.04 7.81
N ILE A 106 -0.58 -13.86 7.33
CA ILE A 106 -1.17 -12.54 7.10
C ILE A 106 -1.28 -11.74 8.40
N ASP A 107 -1.77 -12.34 9.48
CA ASP A 107 -1.88 -11.69 10.79
C ASP A 107 -0.51 -11.25 11.33
N TYR A 108 0.52 -12.10 11.14
CA TYR A 108 1.89 -11.75 11.51
C TYR A 108 2.40 -10.54 10.72
N ILE A 109 2.19 -10.52 9.40
CA ILE A 109 2.62 -9.42 8.53
C ILE A 109 1.91 -8.12 8.94
N TYR A 110 0.59 -8.14 9.13
CA TYR A 110 -0.16 -6.94 9.52
C TYR A 110 0.25 -6.39 10.88
N LYS A 111 0.54 -7.27 11.85
CA LYS A 111 1.10 -6.84 13.13
C LYS A 111 2.44 -6.10 12.95
N LYS A 112 3.32 -6.63 12.11
CA LYS A 112 4.62 -6.01 11.83
C LYS A 112 4.47 -4.69 11.06
N ILE A 113 3.52 -4.61 10.13
CA ILE A 113 3.14 -3.37 9.44
C ILE A 113 2.71 -2.30 10.45
N GLU A 114 1.82 -2.63 11.38
CA GLU A 114 1.35 -1.70 12.42
C GLU A 114 2.50 -1.18 13.30
N GLU A 115 3.45 -2.06 13.63
CA GLU A 115 4.59 -1.71 14.48
C GLU A 115 5.67 -0.89 13.76
N LYS A 116 5.85 -1.06 12.44
CA LYS A 116 7.07 -0.65 11.74
C LYS A 116 6.88 0.25 10.52
N ALA A 117 5.73 0.20 9.85
CA ALA A 117 5.55 0.91 8.60
C ALA A 117 5.28 2.40 8.84
N CYS A 118 6.01 3.27 8.13
CA CYS A 118 5.77 4.71 8.16
C CYS A 118 4.78 5.20 7.09
N ILE A 119 4.29 4.30 6.24
CA ILE A 119 3.26 4.52 5.21
C ILE A 119 2.24 3.38 5.27
N LYS A 120 1.16 3.48 4.49
CA LYS A 120 0.23 2.36 4.36
C LYS A 120 0.89 1.21 3.62
N VAL A 121 0.89 0.03 4.23
CA VAL A 121 1.29 -1.21 3.57
C VAL A 121 0.08 -2.12 3.57
N TYR A 122 -0.31 -2.55 2.37
CA TYR A 122 -1.32 -3.57 2.17
C TYR A 122 -0.61 -4.89 1.83
N GLN A 123 -1.23 -6.01 2.20
CA GLN A 123 -0.72 -7.33 1.86
C GLN A 123 -1.64 -7.99 0.82
N SER A 124 -1.02 -8.63 -0.17
CA SER A 124 -1.71 -9.58 -1.05
C SER A 124 -1.58 -11.01 -0.50
N GLY A 125 -2.56 -11.85 -0.77
CA GLY A 125 -2.50 -13.28 -0.47
C GLY A 125 -2.08 -14.11 -1.69
N ALA A 126 -1.51 -15.29 -1.46
CA ALA A 126 -1.27 -16.25 -2.52
C ALA A 126 -2.60 -16.76 -3.11
N ILE A 127 -2.61 -17.10 -4.40
CA ILE A 127 -3.70 -17.89 -5.01
C ILE A 127 -3.58 -19.35 -4.59
N SER A 128 -2.36 -19.90 -4.58
CA SER A 128 -2.09 -21.30 -4.27
C SER A 128 -1.18 -21.49 -3.05
N LYS A 129 -1.36 -22.62 -2.36
CA LYS A 129 -0.52 -22.97 -1.21
C LYS A 129 0.94 -23.07 -1.62
N GLY A 130 1.81 -22.35 -0.92
CA GLY A 130 3.25 -22.28 -1.17
C GLY A 130 3.62 -21.75 -2.56
N LEU A 131 2.71 -21.07 -3.25
CA LEU A 131 2.87 -20.63 -4.65
C LEU A 131 3.13 -21.80 -5.61
N LYS A 132 2.55 -22.96 -5.37
CA LYS A 132 2.83 -24.17 -6.18
C LYS A 132 1.96 -24.30 -7.42
N GLY A 133 0.82 -23.62 -7.47
CA GLY A 133 -0.16 -23.75 -8.54
C GLY A 133 -0.90 -25.09 -8.56
N GLU A 134 -0.92 -25.82 -7.42
CA GLU A 134 -1.50 -27.17 -7.30
C GLU A 134 -2.83 -27.17 -6.54
N GLU A 135 -2.94 -26.39 -5.46
CA GLU A 135 -4.11 -26.31 -4.59
C GLU A 135 -4.35 -24.85 -4.17
N LEU A 136 -5.61 -24.43 -4.07
CA LEU A 136 -5.97 -23.08 -3.60
C LEU A 136 -5.49 -22.84 -2.17
N ALA A 137 -5.01 -21.62 -1.93
CA ALA A 137 -4.74 -21.07 -0.61
C ALA A 137 -6.03 -20.76 0.16
N GLU A 138 -5.90 -20.40 1.44
CA GLU A 138 -7.02 -20.08 2.33
C GLU A 138 -7.59 -18.66 2.08
N MET A 139 -7.95 -18.36 0.83
CA MET A 139 -8.32 -17.02 0.36
C MET A 139 -9.39 -16.34 1.24
N GLY A 140 -10.40 -17.10 1.69
CA GLY A 140 -11.46 -16.58 2.55
C GLY A 140 -10.99 -16.20 3.96
N GLU A 141 -10.07 -16.96 4.55
CA GLU A 141 -9.52 -16.63 5.88
C GLU A 141 -8.51 -15.49 5.79
N MET A 142 -7.74 -15.43 4.70
CA MET A 142 -6.87 -14.29 4.42
C MET A 142 -7.67 -12.99 4.22
N GLN A 143 -8.82 -13.03 3.53
CA GLN A 143 -9.70 -11.86 3.39
C GLN A 143 -10.09 -11.31 4.77
N LYS A 144 -10.54 -12.18 5.68
CA LYS A 144 -10.92 -11.78 7.04
C LYS A 144 -9.75 -11.14 7.82
N SER A 145 -8.53 -11.41 7.38
CA SER A 145 -7.28 -10.89 7.96
C SER A 145 -6.82 -9.60 7.28
N GLY A 146 -7.52 -9.14 6.24
CA GLY A 146 -7.35 -7.81 5.66
C GLY A 146 -6.63 -7.76 4.32
N ILE A 147 -6.30 -8.89 3.68
CA ILE A 147 -5.73 -8.84 2.32
C ILE A 147 -6.67 -8.08 1.38
N ILE A 148 -6.10 -7.40 0.38
CA ILE A 148 -6.89 -6.64 -0.59
C ILE A 148 -6.82 -7.20 -2.01
N ALA A 149 -5.98 -8.20 -2.25
CA ALA A 149 -5.77 -8.81 -3.55
C ALA A 149 -5.17 -10.21 -3.40
N VAL A 150 -5.26 -11.01 -4.47
CA VAL A 150 -4.59 -12.31 -4.57
C VAL A 150 -3.70 -12.43 -5.82
N THR A 151 -2.56 -13.10 -5.69
CA THR A 151 -1.60 -13.33 -6.78
C THR A 151 -0.65 -14.47 -6.44
N ASP A 152 -0.16 -15.23 -7.43
CA ASP A 152 0.97 -16.15 -7.25
C ASP A 152 2.28 -15.56 -7.81
N ASP A 153 2.45 -14.25 -7.70
CA ASP A 153 3.57 -13.48 -8.22
C ASP A 153 4.95 -14.20 -8.10
N GLY A 154 5.64 -14.30 -9.23
CA GLY A 154 6.87 -15.05 -9.41
C GLY A 154 6.70 -16.54 -9.77
N LYS A 155 5.48 -17.11 -9.72
CA LYS A 155 5.18 -18.50 -10.11
C LYS A 155 3.79 -18.64 -10.78
N PRO A 156 3.70 -18.84 -12.09
CA PRO A 156 2.41 -18.85 -12.80
C PRO A 156 1.53 -20.03 -12.40
N VAL A 157 0.24 -19.76 -12.16
CA VAL A 157 -0.79 -20.79 -12.04
C VAL A 157 -1.10 -21.36 -13.42
N SER A 158 -0.45 -22.47 -13.75
CA SER A 158 -0.54 -23.07 -15.09
C SER A 158 -1.81 -23.93 -15.29
N ASP A 159 -2.42 -24.41 -14.20
CA ASP A 159 -3.68 -25.16 -14.27
C ASP A 159 -4.86 -24.20 -14.47
N ALA A 160 -5.47 -24.26 -15.67
CA ALA A 160 -6.61 -23.44 -16.04
C ALA A 160 -7.84 -23.68 -15.15
N SER A 161 -8.05 -24.90 -14.65
CA SER A 161 -9.14 -25.21 -13.72
C SER A 161 -8.90 -24.59 -12.35
N LEU A 162 -7.65 -24.59 -11.87
CA LEU A 162 -7.28 -23.92 -10.62
C LEU A 162 -7.46 -22.40 -10.74
N MET A 163 -6.93 -21.78 -11.81
CA MET A 163 -7.09 -20.36 -12.08
C MET A 163 -8.57 -19.96 -12.21
N LYS A 164 -9.39 -20.78 -12.90
CA LYS A 164 -10.84 -20.57 -12.96
C LYS A 164 -11.48 -20.55 -11.57
N LYS A 165 -11.12 -21.50 -10.69
CA LYS A 165 -11.61 -21.50 -9.31
C LYS A 165 -11.14 -20.26 -8.56
N ALA A 166 -9.86 -19.89 -8.68
CA ALA A 166 -9.29 -18.71 -8.05
C ALA A 166 -10.06 -17.43 -8.45
N LEU A 167 -10.37 -17.25 -9.74
CA LEU A 167 -11.18 -16.13 -10.23
C LEU A 167 -12.59 -16.11 -9.63
N ILE A 168 -13.25 -17.27 -9.53
CA ILE A 168 -14.58 -17.38 -8.92
C ILE A 168 -14.51 -16.95 -7.44
N TYR A 169 -13.56 -17.49 -6.67
CA TYR A 169 -13.39 -17.15 -5.26
C TYR A 169 -13.00 -15.69 -5.06
N ALA A 170 -12.07 -15.16 -5.85
CA ALA A 170 -11.65 -13.76 -5.80
C ALA A 170 -12.84 -12.82 -6.04
N ASN A 171 -13.68 -13.11 -7.05
CA ASN A 171 -14.89 -12.35 -7.32
C ASN A 171 -15.91 -12.43 -6.16
N MET A 172 -16.12 -13.62 -5.58
CA MET A 172 -17.01 -13.78 -4.40
C MET A 172 -16.54 -12.99 -3.18
N LEU A 173 -15.22 -12.87 -3.01
CA LEU A 173 -14.59 -12.17 -1.89
C LEU A 173 -14.37 -10.67 -2.15
N GLY A 174 -14.69 -10.18 -3.36
CA GLY A 174 -14.47 -8.77 -3.73
C GLY A 174 -12.99 -8.40 -3.87
N HIS A 175 -12.13 -9.37 -4.18
CA HIS A 175 -10.70 -9.13 -4.38
C HIS A 175 -10.34 -9.13 -5.87
N PRO A 176 -9.57 -8.14 -6.35
CA PRO A 176 -8.86 -8.28 -7.61
C PRO A 176 -7.86 -9.45 -7.53
N LEU A 177 -7.78 -10.19 -8.63
CA LEU A 177 -6.75 -11.19 -8.86
C LEU A 177 -5.75 -10.59 -9.85
N TYR A 178 -4.48 -10.53 -9.46
CA TYR A 178 -3.41 -10.10 -10.37
C TYR A 178 -2.79 -11.33 -11.05
N PRO A 179 -2.67 -11.34 -12.39
CA PRO A 179 -1.89 -12.37 -13.07
C PRO A 179 -0.41 -12.21 -12.69
N THR A 180 0.32 -13.31 -12.72
CA THR A 180 1.76 -13.34 -12.44
C THR A 180 2.52 -12.50 -13.46
N GLN A 181 3.45 -11.65 -13.01
CA GLN A 181 4.52 -11.11 -13.85
C GLN A 181 5.67 -12.11 -13.98
#